data_AF-A0A7J9JFD4-F1
#
_entry.id   AF-A0A7J9JFD4-F1
#
_cell.length_a   1.000
_cell.length_b   1.000
_cell.length_c   1.000
_cell.angle_alpha   90.00
_cell.angle_beta   90.00
_cell.angle_gamma   90.00
#
_symmetry.space_group_name_H-M   'P 1'
#
loop_
_entity.id
_entity.type
_entity.pdbx_description
1 polymer ?
#
loop_
_entity_poly.entity_id
_entity_poly.type
_entity_poly.pdbx_seq_one_letter_code
_entity_poly.pdbx_strand_id
1 'polypeptide(L)' 'MAVNGTFDGIIDTISAQHPLLPLLGLLKTHGKLVVIGAPEKLLELPAFPLL' A
#
# COMPACT_ATOMS: atom_id res chain seq x y z
N MET A 1 -11.33 -16.27 4.48
CA MET A 1 -9.88 -16.38 4.71
C MET A 1 -9.23 -15.08 4.29
N ALA A 2 -8.34 -14.50 5.08
CA ALA A 2 -7.62 -13.29 4.69
C ALA A 2 -6.46 -13.67 3.74
N VAL A 3 -6.37 -12.99 2.60
CA VAL A 3 -5.35 -13.24 1.57
C VAL A 3 -4.12 -12.36 1.82
N ASN A 4 -3.41 -12.65 2.90
CA ASN A 4 -2.21 -11.88 3.26
C ASN A 4 -0.98 -12.42 2.51
N GLY A 5 -0.08 -11.53 2.06
CA GLY A 5 1.20 -11.94 1.48
C GLY A 5 1.11 -12.72 0.17
N THR A 6 0.13 -12.45 -0.68
CA THR A 6 -0.07 -13.18 -1.94
C THR A 6 0.38 -12.40 -3.17
N PHE A 7 0.46 -11.07 -3.08
CA PHE A 7 0.79 -10.21 -4.21
C PHE A 7 2.28 -9.85 -4.25
N ASP A 8 2.88 -9.94 -5.44
CA ASP A 8 4.25 -9.46 -5.70
C ASP A 8 4.29 -7.93 -5.92
N GLY A 9 3.17 -7.34 -6.34
CA GLY A 9 3.07 -5.90 -6.50
C GLY A 9 1.62 -5.40 -6.59
N ILE A 10 1.43 -4.16 -6.18
CA ILE A 10 0.16 -3.42 -6.23
C ILE A 10 0.44 -2.07 -6.89
N ILE A 11 -0.38 -1.69 -7.86
CA ILE A 11 -0.38 -0.36 -8.45
C ILE A 11 -1.62 0.35 -7.94
N ASP A 12 -1.41 1.40 -7.16
CA ASP A 12 -2.47 2.21 -6.58
C ASP A 12 -2.69 3.47 -7.44
N THR A 13 -3.85 3.53 -8.07
CA THR A 13 -4.26 4.62 -8.96
C THR A 13 -5.29 5.55 -8.31
N ILE A 14 -5.61 5.36 -7.03
CA ILE A 14 -6.65 6.13 -6.34
C ILE A 14 -6.09 7.52 -6.01
N SER A 15 -6.64 8.56 -6.65
CA SER A 15 -6.25 9.97 -6.42
C SER A 15 -7.02 10.59 -5.25
N ALA A 16 -7.09 9.87 -4.13
CA ALA A 16 -7.75 10.30 -2.90
C ALA A 16 -7.10 9.63 -1.68
N GLN A 17 -7.26 10.23 -0.50
CA GLN A 17 -6.76 9.64 0.74
C GLN A 17 -7.48 8.31 1.03
N HIS A 18 -6.73 7.25 1.25
CA HIS A 18 -7.24 5.93 1.62
C HIS A 18 -6.19 5.13 2.40
N PRO A 19 -6.58 4.09 3.17
CA PRO A 19 -5.66 3.35 4.02
C PRO A 19 -4.75 2.43 3.20
N LEU A 20 -3.43 2.62 3.34
CA LEU A 20 -2.42 1.80 2.65
C LEU A 20 -2.02 0.53 3.43
N LEU A 21 -2.22 0.52 4.75
CA LEU A 21 -1.91 -0.62 5.63
C LEU A 21 -2.56 -1.96 5.17
N PRO A 22 -3.85 -1.99 4.82
CA PRO A 22 -4.46 -3.20 4.27
C PRO A 22 -3.76 -3.66 2.99
N LEU A 23 -3.39 -2.74 2.08
CA LEU A 23 -2.71 -3.06 0.83
C LEU A 23 -1.31 -3.64 1.08
N LEU A 24 -0.58 -3.09 2.05
CA LEU A 24 0.73 -3.61 2.45
C LEU A 24 0.63 -5.03 3.00
N GLY A 25 -0.42 -5.36 3.75
CA GLY A 25 -0.67 -6.73 4.24
C GLY A 25 -0.83 -7.76 3.12
N LEU A 26 -1.32 -7.32 1.95
CA LEU A 26 -1.50 -8.18 0.78
C LEU A 26 -0.17 -8.51 0.08
N LEU A 27 0.89 -7.72 0.30
CA LEU A 27 2.19 -7.89 -0.37
C LEU A 27 3.04 -8.97 0.30
N LYS A 28 3.74 -9.77 -0.52
CA LYS A 28 4.83 -10.64 -0.07
C LYS A 28 6.00 -9.83 0.48
N THR A 29 6.92 -10.50 1.18
CA THR A 29 8.24 -9.93 1.47
C THR A 29 8.90 -9.48 0.16
N HIS A 30 9.41 -8.24 0.13
CA HIS A 30 9.93 -7.56 -1.06
C HIS A 30 8.92 -7.25 -2.17
N GLY A 31 7.62 -7.42 -1.94
CA GLY A 31 6.57 -6.92 -2.82
C GLY A 31 6.56 -5.39 -2.89
N LYS A 32 6.06 -4.83 -4.00
CA LYS A 32 6.09 -3.38 -4.25
C LYS A 32 4.69 -2.78 -4.26
N LEU A 33 4.49 -1.71 -3.49
CA LEU A 33 3.36 -0.80 -3.67
C LEU A 33 3.83 0.41 -4.49
N VAL A 34 3.24 0.65 -5.65
CA VAL A 34 3.50 1.82 -6.50
C VAL A 34 2.28 2.73 -6.46
N VAL A 35 2.41 3.91 -5.86
CA VAL A 35 1.33 4.90 -5.82
C VAL A 35 1.48 5.86 -6.99
N ILE A 36 0.49 5.86 -7.87
CA ILE A 36 0.38 6.73 -9.06
C ILE A 36 -0.69 7.81 -8.83
N GLY A 37 -1.66 7.54 -7.96
CA GLY A 37 -2.63 8.55 -7.54
C GLY A 37 -1.91 9.77 -6.96
N ALA A 38 -2.26 10.96 -7.45
CA ALA A 38 -1.77 12.22 -6.91
C ALA A 38 -2.87 12.82 -6.03
N PRO A 39 -2.99 12.39 -4.75
CA PRO A 39 -3.99 12.97 -3.86
C PRO A 39 -3.60 14.42 -3.55
N GLU A 40 -4.60 15.31 -3.49
CA GLU A 40 -4.41 16.71 -3.08
C GLU A 40 -3.94 16.82 -1.61
N LYS A 41 -4.23 15.80 -0.81
CA LYS A 41 -3.87 15.70 0.60
C LYS A 41 -2.78 14.64 0.78
N LEU A 42 -1.83 14.91 1.68
CA LEU A 42 -0.71 14.02 1.98
C LEU A 42 -1.19 12.60 2.34
N LEU A 43 -0.53 11.59 1.77
CA LEU A 43 -0.76 10.19 2.11
C LEU A 43 -0.35 9.95 3.57
N GLU A 44 -1.24 9.32 4.35
CA GLU A 44 -0.92 8.88 5.70
C GLU A 44 -0.15 7.56 5.61
N LEU A 45 1.17 7.67 5.42
CA LEU A 45 2.08 6.56 5.62
C LEU A 45 2.39 6.46 7.13
N PRO A 46 2.13 5.31 7.78
CA PRO A 46 2.62 5.10 9.13
C PRO A 46 4.15 5.22 9.12
N ALA A 47 4.71 5.95 10.09
CA ALA A 47 6.14 6.25 10.15
C ALA A 47 7.06 5.02 10.22
N PHE A 48 6.53 3.80 10.40
CA PHE A 48 7.25 2.52 10.33
C PHE A 48 6.27 1.41 9.85
N PRO A 49 6.73 0.42 9.05
CA PRO A 49 7.52 -0.69 9.60
C PRO A 49 8.72 -1.05 8.70
N LEU A 50 9.89 -0.48 8.97
CA LEU A 50 11.19 -0.96 8.45
C LEU A 50 11.95 -1.77 9.53
N LEU A 51 11.24 -2.59 10.31
CA LEU A 51 11.85 -3.61 11.18
C LEU A 51 11.70 -4.99 10.54
#